data_AF-A0A1I2UXB9-F1
#
_entry.id   AF-A0A1I2UXB9-F1
#
_cell.length_a   1.000
_cell.length_b   1.000
_cell.length_c   1.000
_cell.angle_alpha   90.00
_cell.angle_beta   90.00
_cell.angle_gamma   90.00
#
_symmetry.space_group_name_H-M   'P 1'
#
loop_
_entity.id
_entity.type
_entity.pdbx_description
1 polymer ?
#
loop_
_entity_poly.entity_id
_entity_poly.type
_entity_poly.pdbx_seq_one_letter_code
_entity_poly.pdbx_strand_id
1 'polypeptide(L)'
;MKKIIVILLLLAFVTTLSAQKVAQSWIDFVSAKQAGTPPLLPDFSYAGYHFSEKKIPASSGKKIFNVVDYGAKPNDEGYDDDAIQKTISAAEKGDDGGIVFFPPGKYLIAADGDSTKQILISKSNIILKGSGSGAGGTEIYQDKMRVNGRQILFKPANTNVKKLTTITKDADRESFWVEVADVAALKVGQDVVIRHRSEEFTKIYFAPLSLKQEWSRLFGANGGMLINEIHTIEKIDGNNVKFKNPLHFDLRIVKNAAFELTSYSFIEECGIEDILFTSNWKNYDEDFIHHKNAIHDYAWEAVGMEYVKNSWVRNCEFRDWNEGLFVRAGYQVSILNVNFKGKKGHASVHARTGYGVLIKHCNFNNAQHHGAGTGYSAVGTVITQCTLGTDQNIDIHSGQPFATLYDDIQGGVFYNLGGPEPGHPHHGKHLVLWNFQHQSAKEQYYNFWDLSKRRNYTIAQPIIVGFQSDRKVTFEHVGLNQAQGKAILPKSLFEAQLTLRLTGKNIVK
;
A
#
# COMPACT_ATOMS: atom_id res chain seq x y z
N MET A 1 18.06 74.76 21.25
CA MET A 1 18.06 73.28 21.24
C MET A 1 16.62 72.77 21.26
N LYS A 2 16.07 72.37 20.11
CA LYS A 2 14.71 71.82 19.99
C LYS A 2 14.79 70.29 20.14
N LYS A 3 14.11 69.73 21.14
CA LYS A 3 14.00 68.27 21.34
C LYS A 3 12.85 67.75 20.49
N ILE A 4 13.16 66.92 19.50
CA ILE A 4 12.18 66.17 18.71
C ILE A 4 11.84 64.91 19.49
N ILE A 5 10.57 64.75 19.84
CA ILE A 5 10.01 63.52 20.43
C ILE A 5 9.64 62.62 19.26
N VAL A 6 10.34 61.50 19.12
CA VAL A 6 9.99 60.43 18.17
C VAL A 6 9.06 59.47 18.87
N ILE A 7 7.80 59.41 18.44
CA ILE A 7 6.82 58.41 18.86
C ILE A 7 7.03 57.17 17.99
N LEU A 8 7.52 56.09 18.57
CA LEU A 8 7.56 54.77 17.93
C LEU A 8 6.16 54.14 17.97
N LEU A 9 5.51 54.02 16.82
CA LEU A 9 4.33 53.16 16.65
C LEU A 9 4.79 51.70 16.55
N LEU A 10 4.57 50.92 17.62
CA LEU A 10 4.65 49.46 17.56
C LEU A 10 3.44 48.92 16.79
N LEU A 11 3.65 48.45 15.57
CA LEU A 11 2.69 47.59 14.89
C LEU A 11 2.74 46.20 15.54
N ALA A 12 1.74 45.86 16.34
CA ALA A 12 1.52 44.49 16.79
C ALA A 12 1.01 43.66 15.62
N PHE A 13 1.88 42.83 15.04
CA PHE A 13 1.46 41.74 14.16
C PHE A 13 0.70 40.71 15.01
N VAL A 14 -0.63 40.80 14.99
CA VAL A 14 -1.49 39.72 15.50
C VAL A 14 -1.45 38.60 14.47
N THR A 15 -0.49 37.69 14.61
CA THR A 15 -0.61 36.38 13.96
C THR A 15 -1.79 35.68 14.63
N THR A 16 -2.91 35.54 13.93
CA THR A 16 -4.01 34.68 14.35
C THR A 16 -3.51 33.23 14.28
N LEU A 17 -2.89 32.76 15.35
CA LEU A 17 -2.71 31.34 15.64
C LEU A 17 -4.12 30.76 15.76
N SER A 18 -4.71 30.34 14.63
CA SER A 18 -5.87 29.46 14.66
C SER A 18 -5.41 28.17 15.31
N ALA A 19 -5.74 27.96 16.58
CA ALA A 19 -5.51 26.71 17.27
C ALA A 19 -6.09 25.58 16.39
N GLN A 20 -5.24 24.66 15.93
CA GLN A 20 -5.71 23.56 15.10
C GLN A 20 -6.73 22.75 15.90
N LYS A 21 -7.91 22.54 15.31
CA LYS A 21 -9.01 21.86 15.99
C LYS A 21 -8.73 20.36 16.01
N VAL A 22 -8.87 19.74 17.18
CA VAL A 22 -8.89 18.29 17.32
C VAL A 22 -10.11 17.73 16.60
N ALA A 23 -9.92 16.75 15.74
CA ALA A 23 -11.02 16.13 15.03
C ALA A 23 -11.91 15.33 15.99
N GLN A 24 -13.22 15.55 15.92
CA GLN A 24 -14.21 14.77 16.68
C GLN A 24 -14.10 13.27 16.39
N SER A 25 -13.93 12.87 15.12
CA SER A 25 -13.69 11.47 14.75
C SER A 25 -12.48 10.81 15.43
N TRP A 26 -11.42 11.58 15.76
CA TRP A 26 -10.31 11.09 16.59
C TRP A 26 -10.72 10.90 18.06
N ILE A 27 -11.45 11.86 18.62
CA ILE A 27 -11.97 11.76 20.00
C ILE A 27 -12.89 10.54 20.14
N ASP A 28 -13.77 10.33 19.16
CA ASP A 28 -14.69 9.20 19.11
C ASP A 28 -13.92 7.87 18.97
N PHE A 29 -12.88 7.83 18.12
CA PHE A 29 -12.00 6.66 18.00
C PHE A 29 -11.38 6.29 19.35
N VAL A 30 -10.75 7.24 20.04
CA VAL A 30 -10.13 7.00 21.35
C VAL A 30 -11.17 6.51 22.37
N SER A 31 -12.36 7.13 22.37
CA SER A 31 -13.44 6.78 23.29
C SER A 31 -13.97 5.37 23.04
N ALA A 32 -14.16 4.99 21.77
CA ALA A 32 -14.58 3.65 21.38
C ALA A 32 -13.53 2.58 21.75
N LYS A 33 -12.23 2.86 21.53
CA LYS A 33 -11.14 1.96 21.95
C LYS A 33 -11.13 1.76 23.48
N GLN A 34 -11.42 2.79 24.26
CA GLN A 34 -11.53 2.70 25.72
C GLN A 34 -12.77 1.90 26.16
N ALA A 35 -13.89 2.06 25.45
CA ALA A 35 -15.14 1.35 25.73
C ALA A 35 -15.15 -0.10 25.20
N GLY A 36 -14.17 -0.50 24.38
CA GLY A 36 -14.15 -1.81 23.72
C GLY A 36 -15.22 -1.97 22.64
N THR A 37 -15.66 -0.87 22.02
CA THR A 37 -16.66 -0.87 20.95
C THR A 37 -16.02 -0.57 19.59
N PRO A 38 -16.62 -1.00 18.46
CA PRO A 38 -16.09 -0.71 17.13
C PRO A 38 -16.06 0.81 16.84
N PRO A 39 -14.88 1.45 16.66
CA PRO A 39 -14.78 2.86 16.28
C PRO A 39 -15.20 3.09 14.82
N LEU A 40 -15.68 4.29 14.45
CA LEU A 40 -15.93 4.64 13.03
C LEU A 40 -14.68 4.50 12.15
N LEU A 41 -13.53 5.01 12.63
CA LEU A 41 -12.26 4.92 11.91
C LEU A 41 -11.67 3.51 12.13
N PRO A 42 -11.22 2.80 11.08
CA PRO A 42 -10.42 1.59 11.23
C PRO A 42 -9.15 1.84 12.05
N ASP A 43 -8.67 0.83 12.77
CA ASP A 43 -7.39 0.90 13.47
C ASP A 43 -6.22 0.61 12.51
N PHE A 44 -5.73 1.66 11.84
CA PHE A 44 -4.64 1.56 10.86
C PHE A 44 -3.26 1.35 11.48
N SER A 45 -3.16 1.29 12.81
CA SER A 45 -1.88 1.11 13.50
C SER A 45 -1.22 -0.25 13.23
N TYR A 46 -1.92 -1.19 12.61
CA TYR A 46 -1.42 -2.50 12.18
C TYR A 46 -0.92 -2.49 10.72
N ALA A 47 -0.20 -1.45 10.32
CA ALA A 47 0.49 -1.37 9.03
C ALA A 47 2.02 -1.32 9.20
N GLY A 48 2.72 -1.80 8.18
CA GLY A 48 4.18 -1.75 8.09
C GLY A 48 4.91 -2.96 8.69
N TYR A 49 6.23 -2.94 8.55
CA TYR A 49 7.15 -3.97 9.02
C TYR A 49 6.91 -4.33 10.50
N HIS A 50 6.61 -5.61 10.78
CA HIS A 50 6.15 -6.10 12.09
C HIS A 50 5.04 -5.24 12.71
N PHE A 51 4.08 -4.76 11.92
CA PHE A 51 3.06 -3.80 12.35
C PHE A 51 3.63 -2.52 12.98
N SER A 52 4.78 -2.06 12.51
CA SER A 52 5.50 -0.91 13.08
C SER A 52 5.89 -1.07 14.57
N GLU A 53 5.87 -2.30 15.09
CA GLU A 53 6.30 -2.61 16.47
C GLU A 53 7.83 -2.75 16.56
N LYS A 54 8.48 -3.04 15.44
CA LYS A 54 9.93 -3.18 15.34
C LYS A 54 10.49 -2.22 14.32
N LYS A 55 11.70 -1.75 14.58
CA LYS A 55 12.50 -1.06 13.55
C LYS A 55 12.97 -2.10 12.54
N ILE A 56 12.99 -1.72 11.27
CA ILE A 56 13.66 -2.52 10.23
C ILE A 56 15.13 -2.69 10.65
N PRO A 57 15.64 -3.93 10.73
CA PRO A 57 16.96 -4.20 11.26
C PRO A 57 18.04 -3.49 10.45
N ALA A 58 19.14 -3.17 11.13
CA ALA A 58 20.36 -2.79 10.43
C ALA A 58 20.92 -4.03 9.71
N SER A 59 21.60 -3.82 8.59
CA SER A 59 22.22 -4.89 7.80
C SER A 59 23.42 -5.55 8.51
N SER A 60 23.83 -5.06 9.68
CA SER A 60 24.95 -5.58 10.46
C SER A 60 24.71 -7.01 10.93
N GLY A 61 25.66 -7.91 10.70
CA GLY A 61 25.65 -9.29 11.22
C GLY A 61 25.08 -10.35 10.27
N LYS A 62 24.44 -9.96 9.15
CA LYS A 62 24.09 -10.91 8.07
C LYS A 62 25.30 -11.15 7.17
N LYS A 63 25.41 -12.38 6.66
CA LYS A 63 26.44 -12.74 5.68
C LYS A 63 26.25 -11.92 4.40
N ILE A 64 27.35 -11.36 3.91
CA ILE A 64 27.38 -10.55 2.69
C ILE A 64 27.83 -11.42 1.52
N PHE A 65 27.10 -11.33 0.42
CA PHE A 65 27.39 -11.92 -0.87
C PHE A 65 27.52 -10.76 -1.86
N ASN A 66 28.76 -10.40 -2.20
CA ASN A 66 29.02 -9.28 -3.09
C ASN A 66 28.88 -9.74 -4.55
N VAL A 67 28.03 -9.08 -5.34
CA VAL A 67 27.72 -9.51 -6.71
C VAL A 67 28.94 -9.61 -7.63
N VAL A 68 29.99 -8.83 -7.37
CA VAL A 68 31.23 -8.88 -8.17
C VAL A 68 32.02 -10.16 -7.95
N ASP A 69 31.89 -10.79 -6.78
CA ASP A 69 32.52 -12.10 -6.48
C ASP A 69 31.87 -13.24 -7.28
N TYR A 70 30.68 -12.98 -7.83
CA TYR A 70 29.90 -13.91 -8.65
C TYR A 70 29.89 -13.52 -10.14
N GLY A 71 30.72 -12.55 -10.52
CA GLY A 71 30.99 -12.18 -11.90
C GLY A 71 30.28 -10.93 -12.42
N ALA A 72 29.54 -10.20 -11.58
CA ALA A 72 28.94 -8.93 -11.97
C ALA A 72 30.04 -7.88 -12.18
N LYS A 73 29.89 -7.02 -13.18
CA LYS A 73 30.90 -6.03 -13.56
C LYS A 73 30.24 -4.65 -13.72
N PRO A 74 30.19 -3.84 -12.66
CA PRO A 74 29.56 -2.54 -12.76
C PRO A 74 30.29 -1.65 -13.79
N ASN A 75 29.49 -0.88 -14.54
CA ASN A 75 29.93 0.09 -15.55
C ASN A 75 30.61 -0.52 -16.80
N ASP A 76 30.38 -1.79 -17.11
CA ASP A 76 30.74 -2.35 -18.42
C ASP A 76 29.52 -2.41 -19.37
N GLU A 77 29.72 -3.00 -20.55
CA GLU A 77 28.66 -3.20 -21.55
C GLU A 77 28.00 -4.59 -21.43
N GLY A 78 28.44 -5.41 -20.47
CA GLY A 78 27.93 -6.75 -20.22
C GLY A 78 26.66 -6.72 -19.38
N TYR A 79 25.86 -7.78 -19.47
CA TYR A 79 24.67 -7.96 -18.64
C TYR A 79 24.99 -8.77 -17.39
N ASP A 80 24.47 -8.33 -16.26
CA ASP A 80 24.74 -8.85 -14.92
C ASP A 80 23.66 -9.83 -14.42
N ASP A 81 22.59 -10.11 -15.19
CA ASP A 81 21.46 -10.96 -14.78
C ASP A 81 21.92 -12.28 -14.14
N ASP A 82 22.83 -13.01 -14.82
CA ASP A 82 23.34 -14.31 -14.37
C ASP A 82 24.19 -14.20 -13.10
N ALA A 83 25.01 -13.17 -12.98
CA ALA A 83 25.86 -12.96 -11.81
C ALA A 83 25.03 -12.58 -10.58
N ILE A 84 24.03 -11.72 -10.77
CA ILE A 84 23.08 -11.34 -9.73
C ILE A 84 22.30 -12.59 -9.27
N GLN A 85 21.77 -13.39 -10.21
CA GLN A 85 21.03 -14.60 -9.85
C GLN A 85 21.92 -15.63 -9.14
N LYS A 86 23.18 -15.82 -9.56
CA LYS A 86 24.14 -16.69 -8.85
C LYS A 86 24.39 -16.22 -7.42
N THR A 87 24.51 -14.91 -7.22
CA THR A 87 24.71 -14.31 -5.90
C THR A 87 23.50 -14.56 -5.00
N ILE A 88 22.29 -14.36 -5.52
CA ILE A 88 21.03 -14.66 -4.81
C ILE A 88 20.98 -16.15 -4.46
N SER A 89 21.20 -17.04 -5.42
CA SER A 89 21.19 -18.48 -5.17
C SER A 89 22.26 -18.92 -4.16
N ALA A 90 23.38 -18.22 -4.05
CA ALA A 90 24.36 -18.45 -3.00
C ALA A 90 23.88 -17.99 -1.62
N ALA A 91 23.19 -16.85 -1.55
CA ALA A 91 22.57 -16.35 -0.32
C ALA A 91 21.41 -17.25 0.16
N GLU A 92 20.60 -17.76 -0.76
CA GLU A 92 19.47 -18.66 -0.49
C GLU A 92 19.87 -20.06 0.01
N LYS A 93 21.13 -20.46 -0.17
CA LYS A 93 21.66 -21.73 0.38
C LYS A 93 21.90 -21.69 1.89
N GLY A 94 22.03 -20.50 2.47
CA GLY A 94 22.21 -20.34 3.92
C GLY A 94 20.89 -20.29 4.66
N ASP A 95 20.82 -20.95 5.82
CA ASP A 95 19.59 -20.99 6.64
C ASP A 95 19.15 -19.59 7.12
N ASP A 96 20.12 -18.70 7.37
CA ASP A 96 19.89 -17.31 7.81
C ASP A 96 19.70 -16.30 6.66
N GLY A 97 19.70 -16.78 5.41
CA GLY A 97 19.75 -15.95 4.21
C GLY A 97 21.01 -15.09 4.14
N GLY A 98 20.89 -13.88 3.59
CA GLY A 98 22.03 -12.99 3.44
C GLY A 98 21.72 -11.68 2.73
N ILE A 99 22.75 -10.82 2.71
CA ILE A 99 22.74 -9.58 1.96
C ILE A 99 23.39 -9.83 0.61
N VAL A 100 22.65 -9.63 -0.47
CA VAL A 100 23.18 -9.51 -1.82
C VAL A 100 23.59 -8.05 -1.99
N PHE A 101 24.90 -7.81 -1.89
CA PHE A 101 25.47 -6.47 -1.87
C PHE A 101 25.92 -6.05 -3.26
N PHE A 102 25.53 -4.84 -3.65
CA PHE A 102 25.92 -4.18 -4.88
C PHE A 102 26.86 -3.01 -4.57
N PRO A 103 28.15 -3.13 -4.89
CA PRO A 103 29.08 -2.00 -4.89
C PRO A 103 28.60 -0.85 -5.81
N PRO A 104 29.18 0.36 -5.67
CA PRO A 104 28.89 1.48 -6.56
C PRO A 104 29.05 1.13 -8.05
N GLY A 105 28.18 1.72 -8.86
CA GLY A 105 28.21 1.60 -10.32
C GLY A 105 26.89 1.10 -10.91
N LYS A 106 26.89 1.03 -12.24
CA LYS A 106 25.74 0.65 -13.05
C LYS A 106 25.80 -0.82 -13.46
N TYR A 107 24.76 -1.56 -13.12
CA TYR A 107 24.58 -2.97 -13.49
C TYR A 107 23.51 -3.06 -14.57
N LEU A 108 23.82 -3.70 -15.70
CA LEU A 108 22.88 -3.84 -16.81
C LEU A 108 22.10 -5.15 -16.67
N ILE A 109 20.78 -5.08 -16.80
CA ILE A 109 19.92 -6.27 -16.82
C ILE A 109 19.04 -6.30 -18.06
N ALA A 110 18.45 -7.46 -18.33
CA ALA A 110 17.57 -7.71 -19.46
C ALA A 110 18.26 -7.53 -20.84
N ALA A 111 19.08 -8.52 -21.19
CA ALA A 111 19.79 -8.59 -22.48
C ALA A 111 18.88 -8.76 -23.71
N ASP A 112 17.63 -9.18 -23.50
CA ASP A 112 16.70 -9.58 -24.55
C ASP A 112 15.25 -9.28 -24.15
N GLY A 113 14.32 -9.53 -25.08
CA GLY A 113 12.89 -9.35 -24.88
C GLY A 113 12.15 -10.54 -24.26
N ASP A 114 12.85 -11.52 -23.67
CA ASP A 114 12.21 -12.70 -23.08
C ASP A 114 11.56 -12.37 -21.73
N SER A 115 10.23 -12.24 -21.73
CA SER A 115 9.45 -11.90 -20.54
C SER A 115 9.37 -12.99 -19.48
N THR A 116 9.89 -14.19 -19.75
CA THR A 116 9.97 -15.29 -18.78
C THR A 116 11.21 -15.21 -17.89
N LYS A 117 12.22 -14.43 -18.28
CA LYS A 117 13.47 -14.25 -17.53
C LYS A 117 13.31 -13.16 -16.47
N GLN A 118 13.68 -13.52 -15.24
CA GLN A 118 13.57 -12.66 -14.06
C GLN A 118 14.71 -12.96 -13.09
N ILE A 119 15.10 -11.95 -12.31
CA ILE A 119 15.91 -12.11 -11.09
C ILE A 119 14.94 -12.52 -9.98
N LEU A 120 15.00 -13.79 -9.58
CA LEU A 120 14.06 -14.41 -8.64
C LEU A 120 14.69 -14.57 -7.26
N ILE A 121 13.96 -14.11 -6.25
CA ILE A 121 14.20 -14.33 -4.82
C ILE A 121 13.04 -15.17 -4.28
N SER A 122 13.34 -16.39 -3.87
CA SER A 122 12.37 -17.42 -3.51
C SER A 122 12.46 -17.92 -2.06
N LYS A 123 13.42 -17.42 -1.28
CA LYS A 123 13.61 -17.71 0.14
C LYS A 123 13.53 -16.45 1.01
N SER A 124 13.21 -16.67 2.28
CA SER A 124 13.22 -15.64 3.33
C SER A 124 14.62 -15.10 3.59
N ASN A 125 14.71 -13.98 4.31
CA ASN A 125 15.93 -13.39 4.83
C ASN A 125 16.92 -12.86 3.78
N ILE A 126 16.46 -12.59 2.55
CA ILE A 126 17.28 -12.06 1.46
C ILE A 126 17.10 -10.54 1.35
N ILE A 127 18.20 -9.80 1.43
CA ILE A 127 18.22 -8.34 1.30
C ILE A 127 19.06 -7.96 0.09
N LEU A 128 18.47 -7.26 -0.88
CA LEU A 128 19.21 -6.59 -1.95
C LEU A 128 19.66 -5.21 -1.42
N LYS A 129 20.96 -4.98 -1.33
CA LYS A 129 21.52 -3.75 -0.75
C LYS A 129 22.50 -3.09 -1.70
N GLY A 130 22.19 -1.86 -2.10
CA GLY A 130 23.10 -1.01 -2.85
C GLY A 130 23.99 -0.14 -1.96
N SER A 131 24.81 0.66 -2.63
CA SER A 131 25.73 1.63 -2.02
C SER A 131 25.15 3.06 -1.98
N GLY A 132 23.82 3.20 -2.15
CA GLY A 132 23.12 4.48 -2.23
C GLY A 132 22.33 4.62 -3.52
N SER A 133 21.18 5.30 -3.49
CA SER A 133 20.36 5.61 -4.68
C SER A 133 20.72 6.95 -5.35
N GLY A 134 21.70 7.68 -4.80
CA GLY A 134 22.19 8.96 -5.31
C GLY A 134 23.44 8.83 -6.20
N ALA A 135 24.06 9.98 -6.49
CA ALA A 135 25.31 10.04 -7.26
C ALA A 135 26.44 9.22 -6.57
N GLY A 136 27.18 8.44 -7.36
CA GLY A 136 28.22 7.54 -6.83
C GLY A 136 27.68 6.30 -6.11
N GLY A 137 26.37 6.05 -6.17
CA GLY A 137 25.71 4.88 -5.61
C GLY A 137 25.58 3.71 -6.58
N THR A 138 24.59 2.86 -6.35
CA THR A 138 24.26 1.69 -7.16
C THR A 138 23.09 1.97 -8.09
N GLU A 139 23.27 1.74 -9.38
CA GLU A 139 22.21 1.77 -10.39
C GLU A 139 21.96 0.36 -10.95
N ILE A 140 20.72 -0.13 -10.90
CA ILE A 140 20.29 -1.31 -11.66
C ILE A 140 19.46 -0.81 -12.84
N TYR A 141 19.96 -1.04 -14.06
CA TYR A 141 19.41 -0.51 -15.30
C TYR A 141 18.83 -1.62 -16.18
N GLN A 142 17.52 -1.59 -16.43
CA GLN A 142 16.90 -2.48 -17.42
C GLN A 142 17.06 -1.91 -18.84
N ASP A 143 17.74 -2.64 -19.72
CA ASP A 143 17.94 -2.21 -21.10
C ASP A 143 16.76 -2.59 -22.02
N LYS A 144 16.57 -3.89 -22.31
CA LYS A 144 15.53 -4.31 -23.25
C LYS A 144 14.16 -4.38 -22.58
N MET A 145 13.12 -4.03 -23.33
CA MET A 145 11.74 -4.21 -22.88
C MET A 145 11.40 -5.70 -22.76
N ARG A 146 10.67 -6.06 -21.71
CA ARG A 146 10.11 -7.39 -21.47
C ARG A 146 8.65 -7.21 -21.07
N VAL A 147 7.76 -7.26 -22.06
CA VAL A 147 6.33 -6.97 -21.87
C VAL A 147 5.69 -7.99 -20.92
N ASN A 148 5.07 -7.51 -19.84
CA ASN A 148 4.55 -8.31 -18.72
C ASN A 148 5.64 -9.14 -18.01
N GLY A 149 6.91 -8.78 -18.18
CA GLY A 149 8.07 -9.42 -17.57
C GLY A 149 8.63 -8.52 -16.48
N ARG A 150 8.14 -8.68 -15.25
CA ARG A 150 8.70 -7.97 -14.10
C ARG A 150 10.10 -8.47 -13.75
N GLN A 151 11.07 -7.57 -13.62
CA GLN A 151 12.49 -7.95 -13.64
C GLN A 151 13.01 -8.55 -12.34
N ILE A 152 12.64 -7.98 -11.19
CA ILE A 152 13.07 -8.46 -9.88
C ILE A 152 11.83 -8.95 -9.14
N LEU A 153 11.78 -10.24 -8.82
CA LEU A 153 10.61 -10.87 -8.22
C LEU A 153 10.97 -11.57 -6.92
N PHE A 154 10.37 -11.10 -5.82
CA PHE A 154 10.30 -11.79 -4.55
C PHE A 154 9.02 -12.62 -4.53
N LYS A 155 9.14 -13.94 -4.49
CA LYS A 155 8.00 -14.85 -4.50
C LYS A 155 8.37 -16.24 -4.00
N PRO A 156 7.64 -16.81 -3.03
CA PRO A 156 7.86 -18.20 -2.62
C PRO A 156 7.65 -19.15 -3.81
N ALA A 157 8.39 -20.26 -3.83
CA ALA A 157 8.26 -21.29 -4.86
C ALA A 157 6.85 -21.90 -4.95
N ASN A 158 6.07 -21.83 -3.86
CA ASN A 158 4.72 -22.35 -3.80
C ASN A 158 3.78 -21.38 -3.05
N THR A 159 2.60 -21.13 -3.62
CA THR A 159 1.54 -20.28 -3.06
C THR A 159 0.22 -21.05 -2.89
N ASN A 160 0.28 -22.38 -2.81
CA ASN A 160 -0.89 -23.24 -2.63
C ASN A 160 -1.64 -22.87 -1.35
N VAL A 161 -2.97 -22.90 -1.46
CA VAL A 161 -3.89 -22.57 -0.38
C VAL A 161 -4.57 -23.86 0.08
N LYS A 162 -4.50 -24.14 1.38
CA LYS A 162 -5.20 -25.25 2.04
C LYS A 162 -6.26 -24.69 2.98
N LYS A 163 -7.49 -25.21 2.89
CA LYS A 163 -8.52 -24.96 3.90
C LYS A 163 -8.10 -25.59 5.24
N LEU A 164 -8.15 -24.80 6.31
CA LEU A 164 -7.84 -25.23 7.67
C LEU A 164 -9.11 -25.52 8.46
N THR A 165 -10.09 -24.60 8.40
CA THR A 165 -11.37 -24.71 9.10
C THR A 165 -12.39 -23.72 8.52
N THR A 166 -13.63 -23.75 9.03
CA THR A 166 -14.70 -22.82 8.67
C THR A 166 -15.06 -21.96 9.89
N ILE A 167 -15.31 -20.68 9.66
CA ILE A 167 -15.82 -19.74 10.68
C ILE A 167 -17.32 -19.97 10.84
N THR A 168 -17.79 -20.09 12.08
CA THR A 168 -19.15 -20.56 12.41
C THR A 168 -20.06 -19.49 12.98
N LYS A 169 -19.53 -18.35 13.39
CA LYS A 169 -20.29 -17.22 13.96
C LYS A 169 -19.89 -15.90 13.35
N ASP A 170 -20.83 -14.96 13.44
CA ASP A 170 -20.60 -13.55 13.12
C ASP A 170 -19.50 -12.96 14.01
N ALA A 171 -18.76 -12.00 13.47
CA ALA A 171 -17.79 -11.21 14.19
C ALA A 171 -17.86 -9.75 13.73
N ASP A 172 -17.80 -8.83 14.69
CA ASP A 172 -17.88 -7.41 14.38
C ASP A 172 -16.56 -6.87 13.85
N ARG A 173 -16.62 -5.81 13.05
CA ARG A 173 -15.42 -5.06 12.66
C ARG A 173 -14.66 -4.56 13.90
N GLU A 174 -13.35 -4.48 13.76
CA GLU A 174 -12.37 -4.13 14.80
C GLU A 174 -12.30 -5.10 15.98
N SER A 175 -13.03 -6.23 15.91
CA SER A 175 -12.79 -7.36 16.79
C SER A 175 -11.52 -8.10 16.37
N PHE A 176 -10.99 -8.89 17.30
CA PHE A 176 -9.81 -9.74 17.09
C PHE A 176 -10.17 -11.23 17.10
N TRP A 177 -11.46 -11.57 17.12
CA TRP A 177 -11.91 -12.91 17.43
C TRP A 177 -12.80 -13.46 16.34
N VAL A 178 -12.62 -14.75 16.05
CA VAL A 178 -13.57 -15.54 15.28
C VAL A 178 -13.81 -16.87 16.00
N GLU A 179 -15.01 -17.42 15.88
CA GLU A 179 -15.30 -18.79 16.30
C GLU A 179 -15.24 -19.72 15.09
N VAL A 180 -14.57 -20.85 15.23
CA VAL A 180 -14.35 -21.82 14.16
C VAL A 180 -14.93 -23.20 14.48
N ALA A 181 -15.16 -24.01 13.45
CA ALA A 181 -15.71 -25.35 13.61
C ALA A 181 -14.72 -26.32 14.29
N ASP A 182 -13.43 -26.18 13.97
CA ASP A 182 -12.34 -27.01 14.47
C ASP A 182 -11.03 -26.21 14.51
N VAL A 183 -10.21 -26.46 15.53
CA VAL A 183 -8.90 -25.84 15.77
C VAL A 183 -7.73 -26.81 15.61
N ALA A 184 -7.97 -28.09 15.31
CA ALA A 184 -6.92 -29.13 15.26
C ALA A 184 -5.78 -28.80 14.28
N ALA A 185 -6.07 -28.08 13.19
CA ALA A 185 -5.09 -27.66 12.18
C ALA A 185 -4.46 -26.28 12.47
N LEU A 186 -4.86 -25.61 13.56
CA LEU A 186 -4.44 -24.25 13.91
C LEU A 186 -3.40 -24.24 15.02
N LYS A 187 -2.47 -23.28 14.97
CA LYS A 187 -1.44 -23.09 15.99
C LYS A 187 -1.25 -21.62 16.33
N VAL A 188 -0.96 -21.31 17.58
CA VAL A 188 -0.53 -19.96 17.99
C VAL A 188 0.75 -19.60 17.22
N GLY A 189 0.81 -18.37 16.73
CA GLY A 189 1.87 -17.85 15.86
C GLY A 189 1.70 -18.14 14.37
N GLN A 190 0.72 -18.97 13.98
CA GLN A 190 0.45 -19.28 12.57
C GLN A 190 -0.21 -18.11 11.86
N ASP A 191 0.24 -17.81 10.64
CA ASP A 191 -0.46 -16.91 9.74
C ASP A 191 -1.54 -17.65 8.94
N VAL A 192 -2.74 -17.08 8.92
CA VAL A 192 -3.92 -17.61 8.23
C VAL A 192 -4.58 -16.52 7.41
N VAL A 193 -5.38 -16.92 6.43
CA VAL A 193 -6.19 -15.99 5.64
C VAL A 193 -7.66 -16.29 5.83
N ILE A 194 -8.44 -15.28 6.24
CA ILE A 194 -9.90 -15.32 6.16
C ILE A 194 -10.29 -15.14 4.70
N ARG A 195 -10.93 -16.16 4.11
CA ARG A 195 -11.38 -16.15 2.72
C ARG A 195 -12.89 -16.30 2.63
N HIS A 196 -13.49 -15.49 1.77
CA HIS A 196 -14.89 -15.60 1.41
C HIS A 196 -15.17 -14.91 0.07
N ARG A 197 -16.16 -15.43 -0.68
CA ARG A 197 -16.72 -14.75 -1.84
C ARG A 197 -18.15 -15.21 -2.08
N SER A 198 -19.10 -14.29 -2.04
CA SER A 198 -20.48 -14.54 -2.46
C SER A 198 -21.22 -13.25 -2.77
N GLU A 199 -22.22 -13.33 -3.66
CA GLU A 199 -23.13 -12.22 -3.92
C GLU A 199 -23.97 -11.87 -2.67
N GLU A 200 -24.38 -12.87 -1.88
CA GLU A 200 -25.18 -12.68 -0.66
C GLU A 200 -24.44 -11.79 0.35
N PHE A 201 -23.18 -12.13 0.65
CA PHE A 201 -22.37 -11.30 1.54
C PHE A 201 -22.07 -9.93 0.93
N THR A 202 -21.87 -9.85 -0.39
CA THR A 202 -21.63 -8.58 -1.08
C THR A 202 -22.78 -7.60 -0.87
N LYS A 203 -24.03 -8.07 -0.98
CA LYS A 203 -25.23 -7.25 -0.73
C LYS A 203 -25.30 -6.79 0.72
N ILE A 204 -24.97 -7.66 1.68
CA ILE A 204 -24.91 -7.31 3.11
C ILE A 204 -23.82 -6.26 3.36
N TYR A 205 -22.63 -6.47 2.82
CA TYR A 205 -21.48 -5.58 3.01
C TYR A 205 -21.75 -4.17 2.49
N PHE A 206 -22.32 -4.04 1.28
CA PHE A 206 -22.58 -2.73 0.68
C PHE A 206 -23.88 -2.06 1.14
N ALA A 207 -24.79 -2.77 1.83
CA ALA A 207 -26.02 -2.19 2.32
C ALA A 207 -25.77 -0.90 3.15
N PRO A 208 -26.60 0.14 2.98
CA PRO A 208 -27.82 0.20 2.16
C PRO A 208 -27.59 0.63 0.70
N LEU A 209 -26.35 0.68 0.21
CA LEU A 209 -26.04 1.14 -1.14
C LEU A 209 -26.49 0.12 -2.20
N SER A 210 -27.21 0.61 -3.22
CA SER A 210 -27.51 -0.21 -4.40
C SER A 210 -26.25 -0.45 -5.24
N LEU A 211 -26.17 -1.62 -5.85
CA LEU A 211 -25.10 -2.04 -6.75
C LEU A 211 -25.59 -2.00 -8.20
N LYS A 212 -24.75 -1.50 -9.12
CA LYS A 212 -25.02 -1.53 -10.56
C LYS A 212 -24.88 -2.92 -11.14
N GLN A 213 -25.75 -3.31 -12.07
CA GLN A 213 -25.65 -4.62 -12.75
C GLN A 213 -24.40 -4.74 -13.63
N GLU A 214 -23.88 -3.60 -14.13
CA GLU A 214 -22.63 -3.51 -14.89
C GLU A 214 -21.40 -3.93 -14.07
N TRP A 215 -21.48 -3.94 -12.74
CA TRP A 215 -20.45 -4.44 -11.83
C TRP A 215 -20.50 -5.97 -11.77
N SER A 216 -20.48 -6.62 -12.94
CA SER A 216 -20.87 -8.00 -13.13
C SER A 216 -20.05 -9.01 -12.33
N ARG A 217 -18.82 -8.67 -11.91
CA ARG A 217 -17.99 -9.55 -11.04
C ARG A 217 -18.52 -9.68 -9.62
N LEU A 218 -19.47 -8.83 -9.21
CA LEU A 218 -20.13 -8.87 -7.89
C LEU A 218 -21.34 -9.83 -7.85
N PHE A 219 -21.83 -10.31 -9.00
CA PHE A 219 -23.07 -11.10 -9.09
C PHE A 219 -22.84 -12.50 -9.67
N GLY A 220 -23.79 -13.38 -9.41
CA GLY A 220 -23.81 -14.76 -9.89
C GLY A 220 -23.10 -15.74 -8.95
N ALA A 221 -23.18 -17.04 -9.27
CA ALA A 221 -22.70 -18.13 -8.42
C ALA A 221 -21.19 -18.05 -8.08
N ASN A 222 -20.39 -17.49 -8.98
CA ASN A 222 -18.95 -17.27 -8.80
C ASN A 222 -18.59 -15.79 -8.58
N GLY A 223 -19.60 -14.94 -8.41
CA GLY A 223 -19.45 -13.51 -8.18
C GLY A 223 -19.38 -13.14 -6.70
N GLY A 224 -19.09 -11.87 -6.47
CA GLY A 224 -19.08 -11.26 -5.15
C GLY A 224 -17.74 -10.60 -4.83
N MET A 225 -17.79 -9.68 -3.87
CA MET A 225 -16.64 -9.11 -3.20
C MET A 225 -15.76 -10.24 -2.64
N LEU A 226 -14.47 -10.18 -2.95
CA LEU A 226 -13.49 -11.11 -2.43
C LEU A 226 -12.99 -10.62 -1.08
N ILE A 227 -13.22 -11.40 -0.03
CA ILE A 227 -12.56 -11.25 1.26
C ILE A 227 -11.32 -12.15 1.27
N ASN A 228 -10.18 -11.55 1.60
CA ASN A 228 -8.88 -12.24 1.70
C ASN A 228 -7.99 -11.47 2.68
N GLU A 229 -8.36 -11.53 3.96
CA GLU A 229 -7.72 -10.79 5.06
C GLU A 229 -6.72 -11.69 5.81
N ILE A 230 -5.47 -11.25 5.95
CA ILE A 230 -4.38 -12.05 6.53
C ILE A 230 -4.27 -11.72 8.03
N HIS A 231 -4.16 -12.75 8.87
CA HIS A 231 -4.03 -12.61 10.32
C HIS A 231 -2.98 -13.56 10.90
N THR A 232 -2.29 -13.13 11.97
CA THR A 232 -1.48 -14.01 12.83
C THR A 232 -2.35 -14.48 14.00
N ILE A 233 -2.40 -15.79 14.28
CA ILE A 233 -3.09 -16.33 15.47
C ILE A 233 -2.29 -15.97 16.72
N GLU A 234 -2.90 -15.21 17.62
CA GLU A 234 -2.31 -14.83 18.92
C GLU A 234 -2.70 -15.81 20.02
N LYS A 235 -3.95 -16.30 20.02
CA LYS A 235 -4.48 -17.20 21.06
C LYS A 235 -5.53 -18.14 20.48
N ILE A 236 -5.61 -19.36 21.01
CA ILE A 236 -6.71 -20.31 20.79
C ILE A 236 -7.34 -20.62 22.15
N ASP A 237 -8.66 -20.49 22.26
CA ASP A 237 -9.44 -20.68 23.49
C ASP A 237 -10.73 -21.46 23.19
N GLY A 238 -10.69 -22.78 23.38
CA GLY A 238 -11.68 -23.69 22.80
C GLY A 238 -11.73 -23.52 21.28
N ASN A 239 -12.92 -23.21 20.75
CA ASN A 239 -13.13 -22.92 19.32
C ASN A 239 -12.99 -21.43 18.95
N ASN A 240 -12.61 -20.57 19.90
CA ASN A 240 -12.37 -19.16 19.64
C ASN A 240 -10.90 -18.95 19.28
N VAL A 241 -10.65 -18.26 18.17
CA VAL A 241 -9.33 -17.92 17.67
C VAL A 241 -9.17 -16.41 17.75
N LYS A 242 -8.17 -15.95 18.51
CA LYS A 242 -7.78 -14.55 18.58
C LYS A 242 -6.67 -14.27 17.59
N PHE A 243 -6.81 -13.22 16.82
CA PHE A 243 -5.79 -12.68 15.94
C PHE A 243 -4.99 -11.56 16.60
N LYS A 244 -3.78 -11.34 16.08
CA LYS A 244 -2.93 -10.20 16.49
C LYS A 244 -3.44 -8.87 15.92
N ASN A 245 -3.97 -8.87 14.70
CA ASN A 245 -4.52 -7.71 14.02
C ASN A 245 -6.05 -7.81 13.89
N PRO A 246 -6.78 -6.67 13.93
CA PRO A 246 -8.24 -6.66 13.93
C PRO A 246 -8.82 -7.04 12.57
N LEU A 247 -10.08 -7.48 12.58
CA LEU A 247 -10.93 -7.56 11.38
C LEU A 247 -11.29 -6.16 10.90
N HIS A 248 -11.17 -5.89 9.59
CA HIS A 248 -11.58 -4.60 9.01
C HIS A 248 -12.93 -4.62 8.28
N PHE A 249 -13.71 -5.69 8.45
CA PHE A 249 -15.10 -5.79 8.00
C PHE A 249 -15.98 -6.48 9.05
N ASP A 250 -17.29 -6.27 8.95
CA ASP A 250 -18.26 -7.05 9.71
C ASP A 250 -18.43 -8.43 9.05
N LEU A 251 -17.95 -9.47 9.72
CA LEU A 251 -18.13 -10.84 9.29
C LEU A 251 -19.54 -11.28 9.65
N ARG A 252 -20.36 -11.56 8.63
CA ARG A 252 -21.74 -12.03 8.77
C ARG A 252 -21.90 -13.34 8.02
N ILE A 253 -22.25 -14.40 8.73
CA ILE A 253 -22.44 -15.73 8.16
C ILE A 253 -23.60 -15.69 7.17
N VAL A 254 -23.35 -16.24 5.98
CA VAL A 254 -24.32 -16.32 4.88
C VAL A 254 -24.60 -17.77 4.54
N LYS A 255 -25.77 -18.05 3.98
CA LYS A 255 -26.23 -19.43 3.78
C LYS A 255 -25.51 -20.13 2.62
N ASN A 256 -25.20 -19.37 1.57
CA ASN A 256 -24.77 -19.94 0.30
C ASN A 256 -23.24 -20.10 0.15
N ALA A 257 -22.44 -19.60 1.09
CA ALA A 257 -21.00 -19.75 1.08
C ALA A 257 -20.40 -19.57 2.48
N ALA A 258 -19.45 -20.42 2.85
CA ALA A 258 -18.76 -20.32 4.14
C ALA A 258 -17.70 -19.21 4.14
N PHE A 259 -17.40 -18.69 5.33
CA PHE A 259 -16.11 -18.04 5.61
C PHE A 259 -15.11 -19.10 6.04
N GLU A 260 -13.90 -19.07 5.49
CA GLU A 260 -12.88 -20.10 5.73
C GLU A 260 -11.60 -19.49 6.27
N LEU A 261 -10.95 -20.20 7.20
CA LEU A 261 -9.54 -19.97 7.48
C LEU A 261 -8.72 -20.88 6.58
N THR A 262 -7.75 -20.29 5.90
CA THR A 262 -6.85 -21.00 4.97
C THR A 262 -5.39 -20.72 5.27
N SER A 263 -4.50 -21.59 4.81
CA SER A 263 -3.05 -21.41 4.97
C SER A 263 -2.53 -20.20 4.18
N TYR A 264 -1.61 -19.45 4.77
CA TYR A 264 -0.84 -18.41 4.10
C TYR A 264 0.60 -18.90 3.85
N SER A 265 0.98 -19.04 2.58
CA SER A 265 2.37 -19.37 2.19
C SER A 265 3.09 -18.08 1.84
N PHE A 266 4.29 -17.87 2.36
CA PHE A 266 5.06 -16.65 2.19
C PHE A 266 6.57 -16.87 2.30
N ILE A 267 7.34 -15.89 1.83
CA ILE A 267 8.71 -15.63 2.31
C ILE A 267 8.70 -14.41 3.21
N GLU A 268 9.65 -14.29 4.12
CA GLU A 268 9.69 -13.18 5.09
C GLU A 268 11.07 -12.57 5.26
N GLU A 269 11.13 -11.39 5.88
CA GLU A 269 12.38 -10.67 6.16
C GLU A 269 13.18 -10.36 4.88
N CYS A 270 12.45 -10.07 3.80
CA CYS A 270 13.03 -9.70 2.52
C CYS A 270 13.08 -8.18 2.34
N GLY A 271 14.23 -7.67 1.89
CA GLY A 271 14.51 -6.24 1.85
C GLY A 271 15.09 -5.76 0.52
N ILE A 272 14.79 -4.51 0.15
CA ILE A 272 15.52 -3.75 -0.87
C ILE A 272 15.93 -2.41 -0.27
N GLU A 273 17.22 -2.08 -0.36
CA GLU A 273 17.78 -0.89 0.27
C GLU A 273 18.77 -0.17 -0.63
N ASP A 274 18.68 1.16 -0.65
CA ASP A 274 19.75 2.04 -1.12
C ASP A 274 20.16 1.79 -2.59
N ILE A 275 19.18 1.57 -3.48
CA ILE A 275 19.39 1.31 -4.92
C ILE A 275 18.61 2.32 -5.77
N LEU A 276 19.23 2.78 -6.85
CA LEU A 276 18.57 3.45 -7.97
C LEU A 276 18.18 2.41 -9.02
N PHE A 277 16.89 2.34 -9.36
CA PHE A 277 16.37 1.54 -10.47
C PHE A 277 16.06 2.45 -11.65
N THR A 278 16.61 2.14 -12.81
CA THR A 278 16.41 2.90 -14.05
C THR A 278 16.07 1.97 -15.21
N SER A 279 15.49 2.51 -16.29
CA SER A 279 15.26 1.71 -17.48
C SER A 279 15.43 2.50 -18.78
N ASN A 280 15.47 1.76 -19.89
CA ASN A 280 15.52 2.34 -21.22
C ASN A 280 14.17 2.92 -21.69
N TRP A 281 13.11 2.85 -20.89
CA TRP A 281 11.86 3.59 -21.15
C TRP A 281 12.12 5.06 -21.45
N LYS A 282 13.13 5.65 -20.79
CA LYS A 282 13.60 7.03 -21.01
C LYS A 282 13.90 7.36 -22.48
N ASN A 283 14.35 6.38 -23.26
CA ASN A 283 14.72 6.54 -24.66
C ASN A 283 13.68 5.97 -25.63
N TYR A 284 12.57 5.41 -25.12
CA TYR A 284 11.45 5.05 -25.98
C TYR A 284 10.92 6.33 -26.65
N ASP A 285 10.62 6.28 -27.93
CA ASP A 285 10.38 7.44 -28.79
C ASP A 285 9.03 8.13 -28.54
N GLU A 286 8.10 7.45 -27.86
CA GLU A 286 6.77 8.00 -27.57
C GLU A 286 6.59 8.41 -26.11
N ASP A 287 5.82 9.47 -25.89
CA ASP A 287 5.30 9.80 -24.56
C ASP A 287 4.32 8.75 -24.04
N PHE A 288 4.19 8.65 -22.72
CA PHE A 288 3.23 7.74 -22.11
C PHE A 288 1.79 8.10 -22.48
N ILE A 289 1.04 7.09 -22.92
CA ILE A 289 -0.38 7.17 -23.24
C ILE A 289 -1.04 6.00 -22.52
N HIS A 290 -1.90 6.33 -21.55
CA HIS A 290 -2.59 5.36 -20.71
C HIS A 290 -3.40 4.37 -21.55
N HIS A 291 -3.13 3.06 -21.40
CA HIS A 291 -3.79 1.99 -22.14
C HIS A 291 -3.69 2.06 -23.66
N LYS A 292 -2.63 2.69 -24.21
CA LYS A 292 -2.37 2.64 -25.66
C LYS A 292 -2.11 1.20 -26.12
N ASN A 293 -1.20 0.51 -25.46
CA ASN A 293 -0.83 -0.88 -25.72
C ASN A 293 0.01 -1.44 -24.55
N ALA A 294 0.39 -2.71 -24.64
CA ALA A 294 1.15 -3.39 -23.60
C ALA A 294 2.59 -2.86 -23.41
N ILE A 295 3.17 -2.14 -24.38
CA ILE A 295 4.50 -1.53 -24.22
C ILE A 295 4.41 -0.33 -23.27
N HIS A 296 3.42 0.55 -23.45
CA HIS A 296 3.26 1.72 -22.58
C HIS A 296 2.92 1.32 -21.15
N ASP A 297 2.17 0.24 -21.01
CA ASP A 297 1.66 -0.19 -19.72
C ASP A 297 2.62 -1.13 -18.97
N TYR A 298 3.37 -2.01 -19.66
CA TYR A 298 4.02 -3.19 -19.04
C TYR A 298 5.38 -3.61 -19.63
N ALA A 299 6.07 -2.80 -20.43
CA ALA A 299 7.37 -3.18 -21.01
C ALA A 299 8.55 -3.11 -20.04
N TRP A 300 8.49 -2.19 -19.09
CA TRP A 300 9.50 -1.96 -18.04
C TRP A 300 8.79 -1.97 -16.68
N GLU A 301 8.82 -3.12 -16.03
CA GLU A 301 8.26 -3.36 -14.70
C GLU A 301 9.39 -3.78 -13.74
N ALA A 302 9.69 -2.97 -12.72
CA ALA A 302 10.90 -3.15 -11.93
C ALA A 302 10.80 -4.29 -10.89
N VAL A 303 10.05 -4.09 -9.80
CA VAL A 303 10.10 -4.97 -8.63
C VAL A 303 8.72 -5.49 -8.25
N GLY A 304 8.65 -6.79 -8.00
CA GLY A 304 7.47 -7.50 -7.50
C GLY A 304 7.75 -8.12 -6.15
N MET A 305 6.89 -7.88 -5.18
CA MET A 305 6.90 -8.51 -3.86
C MET A 305 5.58 -9.25 -3.64
N GLU A 306 5.58 -10.53 -3.99
CA GLU A 306 4.38 -11.38 -3.96
C GLU A 306 4.47 -12.39 -2.82
N TYR A 307 3.44 -12.44 -1.97
CA TYR A 307 3.40 -13.34 -0.80
C TYR A 307 4.60 -13.14 0.12
N VAL A 308 4.85 -11.88 0.47
CA VAL A 308 5.91 -11.50 1.41
C VAL A 308 5.34 -11.08 2.75
N LYS A 309 6.00 -11.48 3.83
CA LYS A 309 5.70 -11.05 5.19
C LYS A 309 6.87 -10.26 5.78
N ASN A 310 6.63 -9.30 6.67
CA ASN A 310 7.71 -8.59 7.39
C ASN A 310 8.83 -8.09 6.47
N SER A 311 8.45 -7.47 5.36
CA SER A 311 9.37 -7.16 4.26
C SER A 311 9.38 -5.66 3.96
N TRP A 312 10.41 -5.17 3.28
CA TRP A 312 10.53 -3.74 3.05
C TRP A 312 11.25 -3.33 1.76
N VAL A 313 10.95 -2.11 1.32
CA VAL A 313 11.75 -1.33 0.36
C VAL A 313 12.06 0.01 1.01
N ARG A 314 13.33 0.39 1.12
CA ARG A 314 13.69 1.70 1.68
C ARG A 314 14.79 2.43 0.94
N ASN A 315 14.72 3.77 0.96
CA ASN A 315 15.76 4.67 0.42
C ASN A 315 16.10 4.42 -1.07
N CYS A 316 15.10 4.01 -1.85
CA CYS A 316 15.28 3.70 -3.27
C CYS A 316 14.75 4.83 -4.17
N GLU A 317 15.23 4.88 -5.41
CA GLU A 317 14.65 5.71 -6.47
C GLU A 317 14.25 4.82 -7.65
N PHE A 318 13.05 5.02 -8.19
CA PHE A 318 12.57 4.41 -9.43
C PHE A 318 12.45 5.53 -10.46
N ARG A 319 13.28 5.47 -11.51
CA ARG A 319 13.31 6.48 -12.56
C ARG A 319 13.11 5.89 -13.94
N ASP A 320 12.20 6.47 -14.72
CA ASP A 320 11.88 6.03 -16.08
C ASP A 320 11.35 4.58 -16.12
N TRP A 321 10.17 4.32 -15.54
CA TRP A 321 9.56 2.98 -15.51
C TRP A 321 8.09 3.01 -15.89
N ASN A 322 7.57 1.95 -16.54
CA ASN A 322 6.13 1.79 -16.66
C ASN A 322 5.53 1.43 -15.29
N GLU A 323 6.10 0.43 -14.60
CA GLU A 323 5.74 0.11 -13.23
C GLU A 323 6.96 -0.01 -12.31
N GLY A 324 6.90 0.58 -11.12
CA GLY A 324 8.00 0.50 -10.15
C GLY A 324 7.85 -0.62 -9.13
N LEU A 325 6.85 -0.53 -8.25
CA LEU A 325 6.65 -1.46 -7.14
C LEU A 325 5.28 -2.12 -7.19
N PHE A 326 5.26 -3.44 -7.30
CA PHE A 326 4.06 -4.26 -7.20
C PHE A 326 4.11 -5.13 -5.95
N VAL A 327 3.15 -4.97 -5.04
CA VAL A 327 3.03 -5.81 -3.83
C VAL A 327 1.77 -6.64 -3.98
N ARG A 328 1.88 -7.97 -3.95
CA ARG A 328 0.70 -8.87 -3.97
C ARG A 328 0.63 -9.72 -2.73
N ALA A 329 -0.50 -9.69 -2.04
CA ALA A 329 -0.72 -10.49 -0.84
C ALA A 329 0.40 -10.29 0.20
N GLY A 330 0.85 -9.03 0.34
CA GLY A 330 1.84 -8.65 1.34
C GLY A 330 1.22 -8.56 2.72
N TYR A 331 1.98 -8.91 3.76
CA TYR A 331 1.57 -8.81 5.15
C TYR A 331 2.67 -8.13 5.97
N GLN A 332 2.37 -7.03 6.66
CA GLN A 332 3.38 -6.28 7.43
C GLN A 332 4.55 -5.79 6.54
N VAL A 333 4.23 -5.07 5.46
CA VAL A 333 5.21 -4.60 4.47
C VAL A 333 5.39 -3.08 4.56
N SER A 334 6.63 -2.60 4.51
CA SER A 334 6.95 -1.16 4.54
C SER A 334 7.68 -0.69 3.29
N ILE A 335 7.18 0.38 2.67
CA ILE A 335 7.81 1.09 1.56
C ILE A 335 8.10 2.51 2.07
N LEU A 336 9.39 2.81 2.30
CA LEU A 336 9.82 3.99 3.06
C LEU A 336 10.83 4.82 2.28
N ASN A 337 10.66 6.15 2.24
CA ASN A 337 11.65 7.06 1.62
C ASN A 337 11.95 6.69 0.15
N VAL A 338 10.91 6.40 -0.62
CA VAL A 338 11.05 5.99 -2.03
C VAL A 338 10.66 7.14 -2.95
N ASN A 339 11.51 7.42 -3.94
CA ASN A 339 11.27 8.45 -4.94
C ASN A 339 10.91 7.86 -6.29
N PHE A 340 9.92 8.44 -6.97
CA PHE A 340 9.61 8.17 -8.36
C PHE A 340 9.85 9.42 -9.20
N LYS A 341 10.55 9.25 -10.32
CA LYS A 341 10.99 10.35 -11.21
C LYS A 341 11.04 9.92 -12.68
N GLY A 342 11.36 10.86 -13.55
CA GLY A 342 11.69 10.60 -14.95
C GLY A 342 10.46 10.55 -15.85
N LYS A 343 10.62 9.91 -17.00
CA LYS A 343 9.58 9.78 -18.02
C LYS A 343 8.35 9.10 -17.44
N LYS A 344 7.18 9.70 -17.68
CA LYS A 344 5.90 9.24 -17.14
C LYS A 344 5.65 7.77 -17.49
N GLY A 345 5.13 7.00 -16.55
CA GLY A 345 4.75 5.61 -16.73
C GLY A 345 3.33 5.30 -16.24
N HIS A 346 3.03 4.01 -16.11
CA HIS A 346 1.72 3.50 -15.77
C HIS A 346 1.43 3.57 -14.27
N ALA A 347 2.19 2.87 -13.42
CA ALA A 347 1.87 2.75 -11.98
C ALA A 347 3.11 2.82 -11.07
N SER A 348 2.99 3.56 -9.97
CA SER A 348 4.11 3.75 -9.02
C SER A 348 4.21 2.59 -8.01
N VAL A 349 3.43 2.66 -6.93
CA VAL A 349 3.31 1.59 -5.93
C VAL A 349 1.90 1.03 -5.94
N HIS A 350 1.77 -0.26 -6.24
CA HIS A 350 0.48 -0.93 -6.31
C HIS A 350 0.40 -2.07 -5.29
N ALA A 351 -0.28 -1.83 -4.17
CA ALA A 351 -0.55 -2.84 -3.15
C ALA A 351 -1.86 -3.60 -3.47
N ARG A 352 -1.76 -4.80 -4.05
CA ARG A 352 -2.92 -5.65 -4.39
C ARG A 352 -3.09 -6.79 -3.41
N THR A 353 -4.28 -6.93 -2.82
CA THR A 353 -4.57 -7.96 -1.80
C THR A 353 -3.60 -7.92 -0.61
N GLY A 354 -3.95 -8.61 0.48
CA GLY A 354 -3.10 -8.66 1.68
C GLY A 354 -3.52 -7.65 2.74
N TYR A 355 -2.66 -7.43 3.73
CA TYR A 355 -3.01 -6.69 4.94
C TYR A 355 -1.85 -5.82 5.46
N GLY A 356 -2.13 -4.55 5.75
CA GLY A 356 -1.22 -3.70 6.52
C GLY A 356 0.05 -3.30 5.77
N VAL A 357 -0.08 -2.93 4.49
CA VAL A 357 1.04 -2.32 3.73
C VAL A 357 1.16 -0.85 4.10
N LEU A 358 2.35 -0.41 4.50
CA LEU A 358 2.66 0.99 4.83
C LEU A 358 3.53 1.60 3.72
N ILE A 359 3.07 2.69 3.11
CA ILE A 359 3.78 3.53 2.15
C ILE A 359 3.99 4.88 2.81
N LYS A 360 5.24 5.23 3.13
CA LYS A 360 5.54 6.39 3.98
C LYS A 360 6.75 7.20 3.50
N HIS A 361 6.64 8.52 3.54
CA HIS A 361 7.69 9.45 3.11
C HIS A 361 8.13 9.23 1.65
N CYS A 362 7.19 8.87 0.78
CA CYS A 362 7.44 8.66 -0.64
C CYS A 362 7.07 9.90 -1.47
N ASN A 363 7.75 10.08 -2.60
CA ASN A 363 7.49 11.18 -3.52
C ASN A 363 7.25 10.67 -4.94
N PHE A 364 6.10 10.99 -5.53
CA PHE A 364 5.63 10.45 -6.82
C PHE A 364 5.78 11.39 -8.02
N ASN A 365 6.03 12.69 -7.82
CA ASN A 365 6.43 13.70 -8.82
C ASN A 365 5.80 13.62 -10.23
N ASN A 366 4.52 13.28 -10.39
CA ASN A 366 3.89 13.04 -11.71
C ASN A 366 4.56 11.96 -12.58
N ALA A 367 5.46 11.15 -12.01
CA ALA A 367 6.23 10.15 -12.73
C ALA A 367 5.37 8.95 -13.18
N GLN A 368 4.21 8.73 -12.59
CA GLN A 368 3.27 7.69 -13.00
C GLN A 368 1.84 8.23 -13.07
N HIS A 369 1.05 7.65 -13.98
CA HIS A 369 -0.38 7.91 -14.11
C HIS A 369 -1.14 7.48 -12.85
N HIS A 370 -0.99 6.22 -12.45
CA HIS A 370 -1.48 5.68 -11.19
C HIS A 370 -0.43 5.93 -10.09
N GLY A 371 -0.74 6.86 -9.18
CA GLY A 371 0.04 7.12 -7.96
C GLY A 371 0.03 5.94 -6.99
N ALA A 372 0.66 6.10 -5.83
CA ALA A 372 0.68 5.02 -4.85
C ALA A 372 -0.72 4.72 -4.34
N GLY A 373 -0.98 3.44 -4.18
CA GLY A 373 -2.33 3.02 -3.92
C GLY A 373 -2.51 1.54 -3.68
N THR A 374 -3.77 1.15 -3.76
CA THR A 374 -4.25 -0.17 -3.37
C THR A 374 -5.18 -0.73 -4.43
N GLY A 375 -5.49 -2.03 -4.36
CA GLY A 375 -6.49 -2.62 -5.25
C GLY A 375 -6.89 -4.03 -4.85
N TYR A 376 -7.96 -4.52 -5.48
CA TYR A 376 -8.51 -5.86 -5.21
C TYR A 376 -8.83 -6.02 -3.71
N SER A 377 -8.74 -7.21 -3.13
CA SER A 377 -9.06 -7.43 -1.72
C SER A 377 -7.95 -6.99 -0.75
N ALA A 378 -7.28 -5.87 -1.02
CA ALA A 378 -6.29 -5.29 -0.10
C ALA A 378 -6.97 -4.62 1.08
N VAL A 379 -6.35 -4.73 2.26
CA VAL A 379 -6.93 -4.32 3.54
C VAL A 379 -5.91 -3.57 4.37
N GLY A 380 -6.31 -2.49 5.05
CA GLY A 380 -5.46 -1.80 6.01
C GLY A 380 -4.24 -1.12 5.39
N THR A 381 -4.27 -0.83 4.09
CA THR A 381 -3.17 -0.13 3.41
C THR A 381 -3.11 1.32 3.92
N VAL A 382 -1.92 1.77 4.32
CA VAL A 382 -1.67 3.14 4.79
C VAL A 382 -0.69 3.82 3.85
N ILE A 383 -1.11 4.93 3.27
CA ILE A 383 -0.26 5.86 2.52
C ILE A 383 -0.17 7.13 3.35
N THR A 384 1.02 7.47 3.83
CA THR A 384 1.16 8.61 4.74
C THR A 384 2.39 9.46 4.53
N GLN A 385 2.24 10.77 4.69
CA GLN A 385 3.34 11.74 4.59
C GLN A 385 4.04 11.66 3.23
N CYS A 386 3.25 11.48 2.16
CA CYS A 386 3.71 11.36 0.80
C CYS A 386 3.33 12.58 -0.04
N THR A 387 4.10 12.82 -1.11
CA THR A 387 3.86 13.93 -2.04
C THR A 387 3.54 13.40 -3.44
N LEU A 388 2.52 14.00 -4.05
CA LEU A 388 2.07 13.76 -5.42
C LEU A 388 2.10 15.08 -6.19
N GLY A 389 2.21 15.01 -7.52
CA GLY A 389 2.09 16.18 -8.37
C GLY A 389 0.66 16.68 -8.52
N THR A 390 0.51 17.91 -9.02
CA THR A 390 -0.78 18.46 -9.45
C THR A 390 -1.38 17.57 -10.54
N ASP A 391 -2.67 17.25 -10.41
CA ASP A 391 -3.40 16.34 -11.30
C ASP A 391 -2.86 14.89 -11.34
N GLN A 392 -1.94 14.52 -10.45
CA GLN A 392 -1.53 13.12 -10.32
C GLN A 392 -2.65 12.32 -9.67
N ASN A 393 -3.05 11.21 -10.27
CA ASN A 393 -4.07 10.36 -9.70
C ASN A 393 -3.47 9.61 -8.50
N ILE A 394 -4.18 9.54 -7.37
CA ILE A 394 -3.95 8.40 -6.45
C ILE A 394 -4.36 7.11 -7.16
N ASP A 395 -4.00 5.94 -6.63
CA ASP A 395 -4.58 4.70 -7.16
C ASP A 395 -5.44 3.98 -6.13
N ILE A 396 -6.64 3.63 -6.57
CA ILE A 396 -7.50 2.72 -5.86
C ILE A 396 -8.09 1.81 -6.92
N HIS A 397 -7.28 0.85 -7.34
CA HIS A 397 -7.60 -0.03 -8.44
C HIS A 397 -8.83 -0.87 -8.09
N SER A 398 -9.76 -1.01 -9.04
CA SER A 398 -11.02 -1.71 -8.79
C SER A 398 -10.83 -3.16 -8.32
N GLY A 399 -11.85 -3.70 -7.64
CA GLY A 399 -11.80 -4.99 -6.94
C GLY A 399 -12.02 -4.90 -5.43
N GLN A 400 -12.61 -3.80 -4.95
CA GLN A 400 -13.14 -3.60 -3.60
C GLN A 400 -12.11 -3.72 -2.44
N PRO A 401 -10.96 -3.02 -2.50
CA PRO A 401 -10.13 -2.84 -1.30
C PRO A 401 -10.95 -2.11 -0.24
N PHE A 402 -10.62 -2.33 1.03
CA PHE A 402 -11.36 -1.73 2.14
C PHE A 402 -10.43 -1.36 3.30
N ALA A 403 -10.87 -0.42 4.13
CA ALA A 403 -10.04 0.16 5.18
C ALA A 403 -8.67 0.62 4.65
N THR A 404 -8.67 1.62 3.76
CA THR A 404 -7.43 2.26 3.27
C THR A 404 -7.32 3.67 3.84
N LEU A 405 -6.12 4.07 4.23
CA LEU A 405 -5.84 5.40 4.76
C LEU A 405 -4.88 6.17 3.83
N TYR A 406 -5.29 7.36 3.40
CA TYR A 406 -4.41 8.39 2.87
C TYR A 406 -4.30 9.51 3.91
N ASP A 407 -3.10 9.72 4.46
CA ASP A 407 -2.89 10.50 5.69
C ASP A 407 -1.72 11.49 5.60
N ASP A 408 -1.94 12.79 5.84
CA ASP A 408 -0.93 13.84 5.67
C ASP A 408 -0.33 13.83 4.26
N ILE A 409 -1.21 13.80 3.24
CA ILE A 409 -0.83 13.77 1.83
C ILE A 409 -0.77 15.18 1.26
N GLN A 410 0.25 15.45 0.45
CA GLN A 410 0.34 16.66 -0.36
C GLN A 410 0.18 16.32 -1.84
N GLY A 411 -0.78 16.95 -2.50
CA GLY A 411 -1.08 16.74 -3.90
C GLY A 411 -2.00 15.55 -4.16
N GLY A 412 -2.38 15.39 -5.42
CA GLY A 412 -3.16 14.26 -5.89
C GLY A 412 -4.65 14.55 -6.13
N VAL A 413 -5.26 13.73 -6.99
CA VAL A 413 -6.67 13.79 -7.40
C VAL A 413 -7.30 12.39 -7.44
N PHE A 414 -8.64 12.33 -7.46
CA PHE A 414 -9.37 11.06 -7.36
C PHE A 414 -10.00 10.57 -8.65
N TYR A 415 -9.83 11.24 -9.80
CA TYR A 415 -10.40 10.76 -11.07
C TYR A 415 -9.46 9.80 -11.81
N ASN A 416 -9.93 9.15 -12.87
CA ASN A 416 -9.13 8.20 -13.69
C ASN A 416 -8.42 7.10 -12.89
N LEU A 417 -9.04 6.62 -11.81
CA LEU A 417 -8.51 5.49 -11.06
C LEU A 417 -8.53 4.22 -11.92
N GLY A 418 -7.63 3.29 -11.61
CA GLY A 418 -7.48 2.08 -12.41
C GLY A 418 -8.59 1.05 -12.20
N GLY A 419 -8.78 0.22 -13.23
CA GLY A 419 -9.61 -0.98 -13.15
C GLY A 419 -10.84 -0.95 -14.08
N PRO A 420 -11.27 -2.12 -14.57
CA PRO A 420 -12.41 -2.21 -15.48
C PRO A 420 -13.74 -2.10 -14.71
N GLU A 421 -14.77 -1.54 -15.37
CA GLU A 421 -16.12 -1.35 -14.80
C GLU A 421 -16.79 -2.63 -14.26
N PRO A 422 -16.65 -3.81 -14.90
CA PRO A 422 -17.08 -5.07 -14.32
C PRO A 422 -16.54 -5.36 -12.92
N GLY A 423 -15.37 -4.80 -12.56
CA GLY A 423 -14.72 -4.96 -11.26
C GLY A 423 -14.99 -3.84 -10.28
N HIS A 424 -15.89 -2.90 -10.57
CA HIS A 424 -16.27 -1.85 -9.62
C HIS A 424 -17.05 -2.39 -8.40
N PRO A 425 -17.13 -1.61 -7.30
CA PRO A 425 -16.56 -0.26 -7.10
C PRO A 425 -15.03 -0.25 -6.97
N HIS A 426 -14.43 0.94 -7.07
CA HIS A 426 -12.99 1.14 -6.88
C HIS A 426 -12.58 0.83 -5.45
N HIS A 427 -13.41 1.18 -4.47
CA HIS A 427 -13.16 0.89 -3.06
C HIS A 427 -14.46 0.48 -2.35
N GLY A 428 -14.34 -0.45 -1.41
CA GLY A 428 -15.35 -0.79 -0.42
C GLY A 428 -15.53 0.32 0.62
N LYS A 429 -16.08 -0.04 1.78
CA LYS A 429 -16.28 0.91 2.89
C LYS A 429 -14.94 1.31 3.52
N HIS A 430 -14.97 2.43 4.26
CA HIS A 430 -13.87 2.92 5.09
C HIS A 430 -12.59 3.30 4.32
N LEU A 431 -12.72 3.91 3.14
CA LEU A 431 -11.63 4.76 2.63
C LEU A 431 -11.55 6.00 3.52
N VAL A 432 -10.39 6.29 4.10
CA VAL A 432 -10.15 7.44 4.96
C VAL A 432 -9.14 8.38 4.29
N LEU A 433 -9.55 9.63 4.10
CA LEU A 433 -8.69 10.74 3.68
C LEU A 433 -8.51 11.67 4.88
N TRP A 434 -7.30 11.72 5.43
CA TRP A 434 -6.99 12.48 6.64
C TRP A 434 -5.93 13.54 6.37
N ASN A 435 -6.25 14.82 6.61
CA ASN A 435 -5.37 15.96 6.27
C ASN A 435 -4.80 15.86 4.83
N PHE A 436 -5.66 15.49 3.89
CA PHE A 436 -5.31 15.36 2.48
C PHE A 436 -5.36 16.75 1.80
N GLN A 437 -4.24 17.19 1.23
CA GLN A 437 -4.13 18.45 0.50
C GLN A 437 -4.22 18.19 -1.01
N HIS A 438 -5.42 18.23 -1.55
CA HIS A 438 -5.69 18.03 -2.97
C HIS A 438 -5.13 19.15 -3.84
N GLN A 439 -4.60 18.78 -5.01
CA GLN A 439 -4.04 19.72 -5.98
C GLN A 439 -4.47 19.37 -7.40
N SER A 440 -5.17 20.31 -8.05
CA SER A 440 -5.76 20.12 -9.37
C SER A 440 -5.70 21.40 -10.20
N ALA A 441 -5.48 21.28 -11.51
CA ALA A 441 -5.54 22.45 -12.39
C ALA A 441 -6.96 23.05 -12.50
N LYS A 442 -8.00 22.29 -12.12
CA LYS A 442 -9.41 22.65 -12.25
C LYS A 442 -10.20 22.46 -10.96
N GLU A 443 -11.33 23.13 -10.85
CA GLU A 443 -12.33 22.77 -9.83
C GLU A 443 -12.83 21.34 -10.05
N GLN A 444 -13.16 20.64 -8.97
CA GLN A 444 -13.59 19.25 -9.01
C GLN A 444 -14.90 19.03 -8.27
N TYR A 445 -15.69 18.11 -8.80
CA TYR A 445 -16.88 17.58 -8.14
C TYR A 445 -16.81 16.05 -8.17
N TYR A 446 -16.80 15.45 -6.98
CA TYR A 446 -16.75 14.00 -6.83
C TYR A 446 -18.08 13.49 -6.29
N ASN A 447 -18.86 12.86 -7.17
CA ASN A 447 -19.96 11.98 -6.75
C ASN A 447 -19.44 10.55 -6.65
N PHE A 448 -19.21 10.09 -5.41
CA PHE A 448 -18.57 8.80 -5.16
C PHE A 448 -19.47 7.58 -5.43
N TRP A 449 -20.78 7.77 -5.60
CA TRP A 449 -21.73 6.66 -5.79
C TRP A 449 -22.80 6.96 -6.84
N ASP A 450 -22.36 7.39 -8.02
CA ASP A 450 -23.24 7.74 -9.13
C ASP A 450 -23.80 6.49 -9.84
N LEU A 451 -25.08 6.15 -9.56
CA LEU A 451 -25.77 5.05 -10.23
C LEU A 451 -26.15 5.38 -11.70
N SER A 452 -26.18 6.68 -12.02
CA SER A 452 -26.31 7.33 -13.32
C SER A 452 -25.43 6.86 -14.46
N LYS A 453 -24.12 6.98 -14.16
CA LYS A 453 -23.05 7.09 -15.15
C LYS A 453 -21.84 6.35 -14.62
N ARG A 454 -21.00 5.85 -15.52
CA ARG A 454 -19.70 5.32 -15.11
C ARG A 454 -18.85 6.45 -14.54
N ARG A 455 -18.32 6.23 -13.34
CA ARG A 455 -17.30 7.09 -12.72
C ARG A 455 -16.05 6.27 -12.45
N ASN A 456 -14.88 6.78 -12.82
CA ASN A 456 -13.60 6.13 -12.54
C ASN A 456 -13.11 6.49 -11.13
N TYR A 457 -14.04 6.50 -10.15
CA TYR A 457 -13.86 6.85 -8.73
C TYR A 457 -15.04 6.44 -7.85
N THR A 458 -15.72 5.35 -8.21
CA THR A 458 -16.83 4.82 -7.41
C THR A 458 -16.32 4.26 -6.08
N ILE A 459 -16.64 4.90 -4.96
CA ILE A 459 -16.11 4.61 -3.62
C ILE A 459 -17.28 4.57 -2.64
N ALA A 460 -17.41 3.50 -1.86
CA ALA A 460 -18.51 3.37 -0.91
C ALA A 460 -18.27 4.24 0.33
N GLN A 461 -19.01 5.37 0.41
CA GLN A 461 -19.11 6.23 1.60
C GLN A 461 -17.75 6.58 2.23
N PRO A 462 -16.85 7.30 1.52
CA PRO A 462 -15.53 7.65 2.06
C PRO A 462 -15.66 8.56 3.29
N ILE A 463 -14.67 8.49 4.16
CA ILE A 463 -14.49 9.33 5.35
C ILE A 463 -13.41 10.37 5.01
N ILE A 464 -13.79 11.64 5.04
CA ILE A 464 -12.94 12.76 4.64
C ILE A 464 -12.83 13.71 5.83
N VAL A 465 -11.63 13.86 6.39
CA VAL A 465 -11.38 14.63 7.60
C VAL A 465 -10.20 15.57 7.38
N GLY A 466 -10.45 16.87 7.56
CA GLY A 466 -9.43 17.91 7.38
C GLY A 466 -8.94 18.04 5.94
N PHE A 467 -9.77 17.74 4.94
CA PHE A 467 -9.40 17.85 3.53
C PHE A 467 -9.19 19.31 3.12
N GLN A 468 -8.05 19.63 2.51
CA GLN A 468 -7.77 20.94 1.93
C GLN A 468 -7.60 20.82 0.41
N SER A 469 -7.78 21.92 -0.31
CA SER A 469 -7.59 21.95 -1.76
C SER A 469 -7.18 23.33 -2.26
N ASP A 470 -6.37 23.36 -3.32
CA ASP A 470 -5.95 24.59 -4.02
C ASP A 470 -7.07 25.20 -4.90
N ARG A 471 -7.98 24.35 -5.36
CA ARG A 471 -9.20 24.70 -6.09
C ARG A 471 -10.44 24.28 -5.33
N LYS A 472 -11.60 24.78 -5.76
CA LYS A 472 -12.89 24.35 -5.19
C LYS A 472 -13.10 22.86 -5.45
N VAL A 473 -13.40 22.12 -4.38
CA VAL A 473 -13.78 20.71 -4.43
C VAL A 473 -15.08 20.51 -3.69
N THR A 474 -16.04 19.84 -4.31
CA THR A 474 -17.30 19.44 -3.66
C THR A 474 -17.51 17.94 -3.76
N PHE A 475 -18.23 17.38 -2.78
CA PHE A 475 -18.46 15.94 -2.64
C PHE A 475 -19.95 15.63 -2.60
N GLU A 476 -20.32 14.48 -3.14
CA GLU A 476 -21.63 13.84 -3.00
C GLU A 476 -21.44 12.35 -2.68
N HIS A 477 -22.38 11.75 -1.93
CA HIS A 477 -22.29 10.37 -1.44
C HIS A 477 -21.05 10.08 -0.58
N VAL A 478 -20.57 11.10 0.14
CA VAL A 478 -19.54 10.98 1.18
C VAL A 478 -20.15 10.39 2.46
N GLY A 479 -19.42 9.50 3.15
CA GLY A 479 -19.86 8.92 4.43
C GLY A 479 -19.71 9.90 5.59
N LEU A 480 -18.56 10.58 5.65
CA LEU A 480 -18.30 11.66 6.60
C LEU A 480 -17.46 12.74 5.91
N ASN A 481 -17.87 14.00 6.00
CA ASN A 481 -17.05 15.14 5.61
C ASN A 481 -16.89 16.09 6.81
N GLN A 482 -15.72 16.09 7.41
CA GLN A 482 -15.43 16.82 8.64
C GLN A 482 -14.32 17.85 8.41
N ALA A 483 -14.59 19.11 8.78
CA ALA A 483 -13.60 20.20 8.77
C ALA A 483 -12.92 20.45 7.41
N GLN A 484 -13.66 20.29 6.30
CA GLN A 484 -13.15 20.64 4.97
C GLN A 484 -12.64 22.08 4.92
N GLY A 485 -11.51 22.28 4.25
CA GLY A 485 -10.79 23.54 4.12
C GLY A 485 -9.86 23.87 5.29
N LYS A 486 -9.73 23.00 6.29
CA LYS A 486 -8.91 23.25 7.49
C LYS A 486 -8.06 22.04 7.85
N ALA A 487 -6.80 22.27 8.24
CA ALA A 487 -5.99 21.26 8.92
C ALA A 487 -6.53 20.97 10.32
N ILE A 488 -6.41 19.71 10.73
CA ILE A 488 -6.91 19.21 12.03
C ILE A 488 -5.83 18.42 12.77
N LEU A 489 -6.06 18.21 14.06
CA LEU A 489 -5.25 17.32 14.91
C LEU A 489 -5.96 15.98 15.17
N PRO A 490 -5.23 14.86 15.26
CA PRO A 490 -3.78 14.73 15.02
C PRO A 490 -3.41 15.03 13.56
N LYS A 491 -2.16 15.48 13.33
CA LYS A 491 -1.68 15.77 11.97
C LYS A 491 -1.71 14.50 11.10
N SER A 492 -1.19 13.41 11.63
CA SER A 492 -1.28 12.07 11.04
C SER A 492 -2.16 11.20 11.92
N LEU A 493 -3.21 10.62 11.33
CA LEU A 493 -4.05 9.63 12.00
C LEU A 493 -3.24 8.36 12.31
N PHE A 494 -2.42 7.89 11.37
CA PHE A 494 -1.62 6.69 11.53
C PHE A 494 -0.66 6.81 12.72
N GLU A 495 0.12 7.89 12.81
CA GLU A 495 1.07 8.11 13.91
C GLU A 495 0.36 8.21 15.26
N ALA A 496 -0.82 8.82 15.30
CA ALA A 496 -1.61 8.94 16.51
C ALA A 496 -2.17 7.59 16.97
N GLN A 497 -2.74 6.80 16.05
CA GLN A 497 -3.22 5.45 16.34
C GLN A 497 -2.08 4.53 16.77
N LEU A 498 -0.94 4.59 16.08
CA LEU A 498 0.25 3.79 16.43
C LEU A 498 0.77 4.15 17.82
N THR A 499 0.89 5.44 18.13
CA THR A 499 1.33 5.87 19.46
C THR A 499 0.35 5.43 20.54
N LEU A 500 -0.95 5.56 20.30
CA LEU A 500 -1.98 5.11 21.22
C LEU A 500 -1.90 3.59 21.45
N ARG A 501 -1.76 2.79 20.39
CA ARG A 501 -1.65 1.32 20.50
C ARG A 501 -0.41 0.89 21.26
N LEU A 502 0.76 1.47 20.95
CA LEU A 502 2.04 1.03 21.52
C LEU A 502 2.29 1.57 22.93
N THR A 503 1.69 2.71 23.30
CA THR A 503 2.04 3.41 24.56
C THR A 503 0.84 3.77 25.44
N GLY A 504 -0.38 3.63 24.95
CA GLY A 504 -1.61 4.10 25.62
C GLY A 504 -1.77 5.63 25.63
N LYS A 505 -0.84 6.39 25.04
CA LYS A 505 -0.87 7.86 25.04
C LYS A 505 -1.69 8.41 23.88
N ASN A 506 -2.62 9.31 24.19
CA ASN A 506 -3.29 10.15 23.20
C ASN A 506 -2.44 11.41 22.94
N ILE A 507 -1.80 11.49 21.78
CA ILE A 507 -0.84 12.57 21.44
C ILE A 507 -1.48 13.95 21.20
N VAL A 508 -2.80 14.05 21.33
CA VAL A 508 -3.57 15.29 21.10
C VAL A 508 -4.15 15.86 22.41
N LYS A 509 -3.89 15.18 23.53
CA LYS A 509 -4.07 15.68 24.90
C LYS A 509 -2.70 15.99 25.49
#